data_AF-A0A8D3DBZ4-F1
#
_entry.id   AF-A0A8D3DBZ4-F1
#
_cell.length_a   1.000
_cell.length_b   1.000
_cell.length_c   1.000
_cell.angle_alpha   90.00
_cell.angle_beta   90.00
_cell.angle_gamma   90.00
#
_symmetry.space_group_name_H-M   'P 1'
#
loop_
_entity.id
_entity.type
_entity.pdbx_description
1 polymer ?
#
loop_
_entity_poly.entity_id
_entity_poly.type
_entity_poly.pdbx_seq_one_letter_code
_entity_poly.pdbx_strand_id
1 'polypeptide(L)'
;PEETVNKKMISLPISRVRLIMKSSPDVSSINQDALFLTTKATELFVQHLAHSSFNNGPGKETNSLSYSDLANTAEETETFHFLTDILPKKILARDYLRTLEQMEEEDADF
;
A
#
# COMPACT_ATOMS: atom_id res chain seq x y z
N PRO A 1 -21.83 13.44 -32.07
CA PRO A 1 -20.37 13.25 -31.96
C PRO A 1 -20.08 12.21 -30.89
N GLU A 2 -19.91 10.95 -31.31
CA GLU A 2 -19.45 9.88 -30.44
C GLU A 2 -17.94 10.08 -30.22
N GLU A 3 -17.57 10.67 -29.08
CA GLU A 3 -16.19 10.59 -28.61
C GLU A 3 -15.90 9.12 -28.34
N THR A 4 -15.21 8.48 -29.28
CA THR A 4 -14.55 7.21 -29.06
C THR A 4 -13.46 7.46 -28.03
N VAL A 5 -13.84 7.36 -26.76
CA VAL A 5 -12.89 7.38 -25.64
C VAL A 5 -12.03 6.14 -25.83
N ASN A 6 -10.92 6.32 -26.53
CA ASN A 6 -9.81 5.39 -26.57
C ASN A 6 -9.13 5.45 -25.19
N LYS A 7 -9.92 5.12 -24.15
CA LYS A 7 -9.44 4.91 -22.79
C LYS A 7 -8.57 3.69 -22.96
N LYS A 8 -7.24 3.88 -22.98
CA LYS A 8 -6.29 2.77 -22.96
C LYS A 8 -6.84 1.78 -21.96
N MET A 9 -7.23 0.61 -22.46
CA MET A 9 -8.00 -0.32 -21.65
C MET A 9 -7.27 -0.61 -20.37
N ILE A 10 -5.94 -0.50 -20.32
CA ILE A 10 -5.02 -0.56 -19.18
C ILE A 10 -4.04 0.64 -19.26
N SER A 11 -3.72 1.24 -18.11
CA SER A 11 -2.73 2.32 -17.93
C SER A 11 -1.35 1.80 -17.52
N LEU A 12 -1.27 0.71 -16.76
CA LEU A 12 -0.01 0.13 -16.33
C LEU A 12 0.67 -0.70 -17.45
N PRO A 13 2.00 -0.66 -17.58
CA PRO A 13 2.69 -1.45 -18.59
C PRO A 13 2.59 -2.97 -18.26
N ILE A 14 1.83 -3.70 -19.07
CA ILE A 14 1.59 -5.15 -18.95
C ILE A 14 2.89 -5.95 -18.81
N SER A 15 3.95 -5.55 -19.52
CA SER A 15 5.26 -6.22 -19.44
C SER A 15 5.90 -6.14 -18.06
N ARG A 16 5.70 -5.03 -17.33
CA ARG A 16 6.21 -4.86 -15.97
C ARG A 16 5.40 -5.66 -14.96
N VAL A 17 4.08 -5.68 -15.10
CA VAL A 17 3.22 -6.52 -14.27
C VAL A 17 3.58 -8.00 -14.45
N ARG A 18 3.78 -8.46 -15.69
CA ARG A 18 4.23 -9.83 -15.98
C ARG A 18 5.58 -10.15 -15.33
N LEU A 19 6.54 -9.23 -15.40
CA LEU A 19 7.87 -9.39 -14.79
C LEU A 19 7.76 -9.55 -13.26
N ILE A 20 6.97 -8.70 -12.61
CA ILE A 20 6.73 -8.76 -11.16
C ILE A 20 6.05 -10.08 -10.79
N MET A 21 4.99 -10.48 -11.51
CA MET A 21 4.32 -11.76 -11.26
C MET A 21 5.28 -12.95 -11.37
N LYS A 22 6.20 -12.94 -12.34
CA LYS A 22 7.24 -13.98 -12.52
C LYS A 22 8.40 -13.91 -11.53
N SER A 23 8.51 -12.87 -10.72
CA SER A 23 9.53 -12.79 -9.66
C SER A 23 9.22 -13.73 -8.49
N SER A 24 7.97 -14.17 -8.37
CA SER A 24 7.58 -15.19 -7.40
C SER A 24 8.08 -16.58 -7.85
N PRO A 25 8.78 -17.35 -6.98
CA PRO A 25 9.35 -18.65 -7.34
C PRO A 25 8.29 -19.68 -7.76
N ASP A 26 7.04 -19.52 -7.31
CA ASP A 26 5.94 -20.45 -7.58
C ASP A 26 5.21 -20.17 -8.91
N VAL A 27 5.57 -19.12 -9.64
CA VAL A 27 4.88 -18.69 -10.87
C VAL A 27 5.68 -19.10 -12.11
N SER A 28 5.36 -20.28 -12.67
CA SER A 28 6.01 -20.80 -13.87
C SER A 28 5.46 -20.20 -15.19
N SER A 29 4.14 -20.13 -15.32
CA SER A 29 3.45 -19.60 -16.49
C SER A 29 2.26 -18.73 -16.08
N ILE A 30 1.91 -17.76 -16.94
CA ILE A 30 0.86 -16.78 -16.67
C ILE A 30 -0.02 -16.68 -17.92
N ASN A 31 -1.31 -17.01 -17.78
CA ASN A 31 -2.33 -16.81 -18.81
C ASN A 31 -2.51 -15.30 -19.10
N GLN A 32 -2.79 -14.95 -20.36
CA GLN A 32 -3.04 -13.59 -20.81
C GLN A 32 -4.24 -12.93 -20.09
N ASP A 33 -5.32 -13.67 -19.84
CA ASP A 33 -6.50 -13.14 -19.14
C ASP A 33 -6.20 -12.83 -17.68
N ALA A 34 -5.48 -13.73 -17.01
CA ALA A 34 -5.02 -13.52 -15.63
C ALA A 34 -4.11 -12.29 -15.56
N LEU A 35 -3.18 -12.14 -16.51
CA LEU A 35 -2.30 -10.98 -16.58
C LEU A 35 -3.08 -9.67 -16.79
N PHE A 36 -4.07 -9.67 -17.70
CA PHE A 36 -4.93 -8.52 -17.93
C PHE A 36 -5.69 -8.13 -16.66
N LEU A 37 -6.33 -9.12 -16.00
CA LEU A 37 -7.10 -8.92 -14.78
C LEU A 37 -6.22 -8.43 -13.63
N THR A 38 -5.06 -9.03 -13.40
CA THR A 38 -4.11 -8.60 -12.37
C THR A 38 -3.64 -7.17 -12.64
N THR A 39 -3.32 -6.84 -13.89
CA THR A 39 -2.92 -5.47 -14.25
C THR A 39 -4.01 -4.47 -13.90
N LYS A 40 -5.28 -4.82 -14.13
CA LYS A 40 -6.43 -4.01 -13.74
C LYS A 40 -6.69 -3.92 -12.26
N ALA A 41 -6.59 -5.04 -11.56
CA ALA A 41 -6.68 -5.06 -10.11
C ALA A 41 -5.61 -4.17 -9.48
N THR A 42 -4.37 -4.19 -9.99
CA THR A 42 -3.29 -3.32 -9.50
C THR A 42 -3.59 -1.83 -9.69
N GLU A 43 -4.17 -1.43 -10.82
CA GLU A 43 -4.59 -0.03 -11.02
C GLU A 43 -5.66 0.41 -10.02
N LEU A 44 -6.69 -0.41 -9.85
CA LEU A 44 -7.77 -0.15 -8.92
C LEU A 44 -7.27 -0.16 -7.48
N PHE A 45 -6.34 -1.05 -7.16
CA PHE A 45 -5.72 -1.14 -5.85
C PHE A 45 -4.97 0.14 -5.49
N VAL A 46 -4.15 0.69 -6.39
CA VAL A 46 -3.43 1.95 -6.14
C VAL A 46 -4.40 3.10 -5.90
N GLN A 47 -5.47 3.20 -6.69
CA GLN A 47 -6.51 4.22 -6.48
C GLN A 47 -7.24 4.04 -5.15
N HIS A 48 -7.58 2.79 -4.83
CA HIS A 48 -8.28 2.46 -3.60
C HIS A 48 -7.43 2.77 -2.36
N LEU A 49 -6.15 2.39 -2.36
CA LEU A 49 -5.21 2.74 -1.29
C LEU A 49 -5.11 4.25 -1.11
N ALA A 50 -4.91 5.00 -2.20
CA ALA A 50 -4.81 6.46 -2.14
C ALA A 50 -6.08 7.12 -1.59
N HIS A 51 -7.25 6.69 -2.05
CA HIS A 51 -8.54 7.22 -1.57
C HIS A 51 -8.82 6.84 -0.11
N SER A 52 -8.58 5.58 0.27
CA SER A 52 -8.78 5.13 1.65
C SER A 52 -7.86 5.89 2.60
N SER A 53 -6.59 6.07 2.24
CA SER A 53 -5.66 6.85 3.06
C SER A 53 -5.98 8.33 3.13
N PHE A 54 -6.44 8.92 2.02
CA PHE A 54 -6.87 10.31 2.02
C PHE A 54 -8.11 10.55 2.89
N ASN A 55 -9.07 9.62 2.87
CA ASN A 55 -10.35 9.76 3.58
C ASN A 55 -10.26 9.40 5.06
N ASN A 56 -9.38 8.47 5.43
CA ASN A 56 -9.23 8.01 6.81
C ASN A 56 -8.18 8.82 7.60
N GLY A 57 -7.28 9.53 6.90
CA GLY A 57 -6.32 10.45 7.50
C GLY A 57 -6.79 11.91 7.56
N PRO A 58 -5.97 12.82 8.12
CA PRO A 58 -6.19 14.27 8.07
C PRO A 58 -6.20 14.84 6.64
N GLY A 59 -5.86 14.03 5.63
CA GLY A 59 -5.76 14.45 4.24
C GLY A 59 -7.00 15.14 3.68
N LYS A 60 -8.19 14.76 4.15
CA LYS A 60 -9.45 15.44 3.78
C LYS A 60 -9.51 16.90 4.22
N GLU A 61 -8.90 17.23 5.36
CA GLU A 61 -8.87 18.59 5.91
C GLU A 61 -7.70 19.39 5.31
N THR A 62 -6.54 18.76 5.15
CA THR A 62 -5.33 19.39 4.63
C THR A 62 -5.27 19.42 3.10
N ASN A 63 -6.21 18.74 2.43
CA ASN A 63 -6.24 18.51 0.99
C ASN A 63 -4.90 17.99 0.43
N SER A 64 -4.24 17.11 1.20
CA SER A 64 -2.95 16.54 0.86
C SER A 64 -2.88 15.08 1.32
N LEU A 65 -2.13 14.23 0.61
CA LEU A 65 -1.88 12.85 1.03
C LEU A 65 -0.41 12.71 1.39
N SER A 66 -0.15 12.34 2.64
CA SER A 66 1.18 12.17 3.20
C SER A 66 1.53 10.69 3.39
N TYR A 67 2.81 10.40 3.63
CA TYR A 67 3.25 9.04 3.94
C TYR A 67 2.64 8.51 5.24
N SER A 68 2.48 9.35 6.26
CA SER A 68 1.84 8.95 7.52
C SER A 68 0.41 8.47 7.32
N ASP A 69 -0.33 9.07 6.38
CA ASP A 69 -1.70 8.64 6.08
C ASP A 69 -1.72 7.22 5.50
N LEU A 70 -0.79 6.93 4.58
CA LEU A 70 -0.60 5.59 4.00
C LEU A 70 -0.21 4.56 5.06
N ALA A 71 0.76 4.90 5.92
CA ALA A 71 1.22 4.01 6.99
C ALA A 71 0.13 3.75 8.04
N ASN A 72 -0.62 4.77 8.44
CA ASN A 72 -1.76 4.62 9.35
C ASN A 72 -2.83 3.72 8.74
N THR A 73 -3.17 3.93 7.47
CA THR A 73 -4.17 3.11 6.77
C THR A 73 -3.76 1.64 6.68
N ALA A 74 -2.47 1.38 6.44
CA ALA A 74 -1.93 0.03 6.39
C ALA A 74 -2.03 -0.70 7.74
N GLU A 75 -1.90 0.01 8.86
CA GLU A 75 -1.99 -0.56 10.21
C GLU A 75 -3.43 -0.67 10.72
N GLU A 76 -4.30 0.29 10.39
CA GLU A 76 -5.64 0.40 10.99
C GLU A 76 -6.72 -0.34 10.19
N THR A 77 -6.46 -0.66 8.92
CA THR A 77 -7.43 -1.30 8.04
C THR A 77 -7.00 -2.71 7.68
N GLU A 78 -7.79 -3.71 8.10
CA GLU A 78 -7.48 -5.14 7.93
C GLU A 78 -7.14 -5.53 6.48
N THR A 79 -7.85 -4.97 5.51
CA THR A 79 -7.61 -5.25 4.08
C THR A 79 -6.24 -4.78 3.57
N PHE A 80 -5.58 -3.88 4.30
CA PHE A 80 -4.25 -3.35 3.97
C PHE A 80 -3.14 -3.86 4.89
N HIS A 81 -3.42 -4.74 5.85
CA HIS A 81 -2.41 -5.24 6.81
C HIS A 81 -1.19 -5.89 6.13
N PHE A 82 -1.36 -6.48 4.94
CA PHE A 82 -0.25 -7.03 4.17
C PHE A 82 0.80 -5.99 3.73
N LEU A 83 0.49 -4.68 3.87
CA LEU A 83 1.40 -3.58 3.59
C LEU A 83 2.16 -3.09 4.82
N THR A 84 1.87 -3.55 6.03
CA THR A 84 2.48 -3.03 7.28
C THR A 84 4.01 -3.09 7.25
N ASP A 85 4.57 -4.19 6.75
CA ASP A 85 6.03 -4.37 6.60
C ASP A 85 6.64 -3.49 5.49
N ILE A 86 5.81 -3.04 4.54
CA ILE A 86 6.24 -2.23 3.39
C ILE A 86 6.05 -0.72 3.65
N LEU A 87 5.04 -0.37 4.44
CA LEU A 87 4.65 0.99 4.82
C LEU A 87 4.68 1.17 6.34
N PRO A 88 5.83 0.95 7.01
CA PRO A 88 5.90 1.04 8.46
C PRO A 88 5.71 2.48 8.96
N LYS A 89 5.09 2.63 10.14
CA LYS A 89 5.08 3.91 10.85
C LYS A 89 6.51 4.29 11.24
N LYS A 90 6.88 5.54 10.94
CA LYS A 90 8.21 6.05 11.28
C LYS A 90 8.24 6.42 12.76
N ILE A 91 9.22 5.89 13.48
CA ILE A 91 9.57 6.29 14.84
C ILE A 91 10.98 6.89 14.83
N LEU A 92 11.22 7.95 15.60
CA LEU A 92 12.58 8.46 15.77
C LEU A 92 13.35 7.53 16.69
N ALA A 93 14.63 7.30 16.41
CA ALA A 93 15.49 6.43 17.23
C ALA A 93 15.47 6.85 18.72
N ARG A 94 15.48 8.16 18.99
CA ARG A 94 15.38 8.69 20.37
C ARG A 94 14.08 8.31 21.06
N ASP A 95 12.96 8.29 20.33
CA ASP A 95 11.65 8.00 20.90
C ASP A 95 11.54 6.50 21.14
N TYR A 96 12.07 5.68 20.22
CA TYR A 96 12.16 4.23 20.38
C TYR A 96 13.03 3.82 21.57
N LEU A 97 14.22 4.41 21.72
CA LEU A 97 15.10 4.13 22.87
C LEU A 97 14.41 4.47 24.19
N ARG A 98 13.71 5.60 24.25
CA ARG A 98 12.92 5.97 25.43
C ARG A 98 11.81 4.96 25.73
N THR A 99 11.12 4.45 24.71
CA THR A 99 10.11 3.40 24.91
C THR A 99 10.71 2.12 25.48
N LEU A 100 11.91 1.73 25.02
CA LEU A 100 12.61 0.57 25.57
C LEU A 100 13.01 0.76 27.04
N GLU A 101 13.57 1.93 27.40
CA GLU A 101 13.93 2.25 28.80
C GLU A 101 12.70 2.19 29.72
N GLN A 102 11.55 2.70 29.27
CA GLN A 102 10.30 2.65 30.03
C GLN A 102 9.78 1.23 30.23
N MET A 103 9.89 0.38 29.21
CA MET A 103 9.50 -1.04 29.32
C MET A 103 10.39 -1.80 30.31
N GLU A 104 11.70 -1.53 30.32
CA GLU A 104 12.64 -2.14 31.27
C GLU A 104 12.38 -1.71 32.72
N GLU A 105 12.03 -0.43 32.94
CA GLU A 105 11.62 0.09 34.26
C GLU A 105 10.32 -0.56 34.74
N GLU A 106 9.31 -0.67 33.87
CA GLU A 106 8.04 -1.32 34.19
C GLU A 106 8.25 -2.80 34.57
N ASP A 107 9.08 -3.54 33.83
CA ASP A 107 9.40 -4.94 34.12
C ASP A 107 10.22 -5.13 35.41
N ALA A 108 11.01 -4.12 35.82
CA ALA A 108 11.81 -4.17 37.05
C ALA A 108 11.00 -3.90 38.33
N ASP A 109 9.82 -3.29 38.19
CA ASP A 109 8.91 -2.97 39.29
C ASP A 109 7.90 -4.11 39.62
N PHE A 110 7.97 -5.25 38.89
CA PHE A 110 7.20 -6.49 39.15
C PHE A 110 8.05 -7.62 39.76
#